data_AF-A0AAN4Y8B5-F1
#
_entry.id   AF-A0AAN4Y8B5-F1
#
_cell.length_a   1.000
_cell.length_b   1.000
_cell.length_c   1.000
_cell.angle_alpha   90.00
_cell.angle_beta   90.00
_cell.angle_gamma   90.00
#
_symmetry.space_group_name_H-M   'P 1'
#
loop_
_entity.id
_entity.type
_entity.pdbx_description
1 polymer ?
#
loop_
_entity_poly.entity_id
_entity_poly.type
_entity_poly.pdbx_seq_one_letter_code
_entity_poly.pdbx_strand_id
1 'polypeptide(L)'
;MRRGALSPFFSKAAVTKLEPVIYSAVDKLISRIEEVVESTGFVDLTMAFSCMTTDIVTQYAFAESSRFLENPDFTPNFHEAILAGTRMGSWARHFPILFPVLRSIPMYAQRAQF
;
A
#
# COMPACT_ATOMS: atom_id res chain seq x y z
N MET A 1 25.57 -3.06 -5.88
CA MET A 1 24.73 -3.80 -6.85
C MET A 1 23.25 -3.83 -6.42
N ARG A 2 22.51 -2.71 -6.54
CA ARG A 2 21.08 -2.65 -6.16
C ARG A 2 20.15 -2.13 -7.27
N ARG A 3 20.67 -1.31 -8.20
CA ARG A 3 19.91 -0.79 -9.36
C ARG A 3 19.74 -1.81 -10.49
N GLY A 4 20.72 -2.70 -10.71
CA GLY A 4 20.69 -3.67 -11.81
C GLY A 4 19.56 -4.70 -11.71
N ALA A 5 19.22 -5.15 -10.51
CA ALA A 5 18.14 -6.12 -10.28
C ALA A 5 16.74 -5.55 -10.53
N LEU A 6 16.57 -4.23 -10.39
CA LEU A 6 15.30 -3.54 -10.63
C LEU A 6 15.14 -3.06 -12.08
N SER A 7 16.24 -2.94 -12.83
CA SER A 7 16.23 -2.45 -14.21
C SER A 7 15.28 -3.20 -15.16
N PRO A 8 15.11 -4.54 -15.08
CA PRO A 8 14.16 -5.25 -15.94
C PRO A 8 12.71 -4.80 -15.73
N PHE A 9 12.32 -4.48 -14.49
CA PHE A 9 11.00 -3.96 -14.11
C PHE A 9 10.75 -2.51 -14.58
N PHE A 10 11.74 -1.83 -15.15
CA PHE A 10 11.56 -0.49 -15.70
C PHE A 10 12.02 -0.41 -17.16
N SER A 11 12.17 -1.56 -17.82
CA SER A 11 12.46 -1.62 -19.25
C SER A 11 11.24 -1.20 -20.08
N LYS A 12 11.45 -0.65 -21.29
CA LYS A 12 10.34 -0.31 -22.21
C LYS A 12 9.36 -1.47 -22.41
N ALA A 13 9.89 -2.69 -22.57
CA ALA A 13 9.07 -3.89 -22.75
C ALA A 13 8.20 -4.20 -21.53
N ALA A 14 8.72 -4.00 -20.31
CA ALA A 14 7.95 -4.21 -19.09
C ALA A 14 6.87 -3.13 -18.89
N VAL A 15 7.17 -1.87 -19.25
CA VAL A 15 6.20 -0.76 -19.24
C VAL A 15 5.06 -1.01 -20.23
N THR A 16 5.35 -1.46 -21.46
CA THR A 16 4.30 -1.80 -22.45
C THR A 16 3.40 -2.94 -21.95
N LYS A 17 3.92 -3.88 -21.16
CA LYS A 17 3.09 -4.93 -20.53
C LYS A 17 2.21 -4.39 -19.40
N LEU A 18 2.58 -3.28 -18.77
CA LEU A 18 1.83 -2.65 -17.68
C LEU A 18 0.69 -1.75 -18.19
N GLU A 19 0.82 -1.19 -19.37
CA GLU A 19 -0.19 -0.34 -20.02
C GLU A 19 -1.63 -0.90 -19.92
N PRO A 20 -1.94 -2.15 -20.32
CA PRO A 20 -3.31 -2.68 -20.21
C PRO A 20 -3.81 -2.80 -18.77
N VAL A 21 -2.92 -3.04 -17.80
CA VAL A 21 -3.26 -3.10 -16.38
C VAL A 21 -3.66 -1.72 -15.87
N ILE A 22 -2.94 -0.67 -16.28
CA ILE A 22 -3.27 0.72 -15.92
C ILE A 22 -4.64 1.09 -16.48
N TYR A 23 -4.90 0.83 -17.77
CA TYR A 23 -6.20 1.10 -18.38
C TYR A 23 -7.34 0.39 -17.65
N SER A 24 -7.18 -0.92 -17.35
CA SER A 24 -8.19 -1.67 -16.60
C SER A 24 -8.43 -1.11 -15.20
N ALA A 25 -7.39 -0.65 -14.51
CA ALA A 25 -7.51 -0.05 -13.20
C ALA A 25 -8.19 1.33 -13.25
N VAL A 26 -7.93 2.13 -14.29
CA VAL A 26 -8.61 3.42 -14.53
C VAL A 26 -10.09 3.20 -14.81
N ASP A 27 -10.44 2.27 -15.72
CA ASP A 27 -11.84 1.99 -16.05
C ASP A 27 -12.61 1.55 -14.80
N LYS A 28 -12.01 0.65 -13.99
CA LYS A 28 -12.58 0.26 -12.69
C LYS A 28 -12.74 1.44 -11.75
N LEU A 29 -11.73 2.29 -11.62
CA LEU A 29 -11.79 3.46 -10.75
C LEU A 29 -12.95 4.38 -11.14
N ILE A 30 -13.15 4.63 -12.43
CA ILE A 30 -14.24 5.47 -12.94
C ILE A 30 -15.59 4.86 -12.56
N SER A 31 -15.83 3.59 -12.88
CA SER A 31 -17.10 2.92 -12.53
C SER A 31 -17.36 2.94 -11.02
N ARG A 32 -16.32 2.77 -10.21
CA ARG A 32 -16.45 2.80 -8.74
C ARG A 32 -16.73 4.19 -8.19
N ILE A 33 -16.13 5.23 -8.77
CA ILE A 33 -16.43 6.61 -8.42
C ILE A 33 -17.90 6.92 -8.72
N GLU A 34 -18.41 6.50 -9.89
CA GLU A 34 -19.82 6.69 -10.26
C GLU A 34 -20.76 6.02 -9.24
N GLU A 35 -20.53 4.74 -8.92
CA GLU A 35 -21.33 3.99 -7.93
C GLU A 35 -21.29 4.60 -6.51
N VAL A 36 -20.12 5.09 -6.08
CA VAL A 36 -19.99 5.71 -4.76
C VAL A 36 -20.67 7.08 -4.74
N VAL A 37 -20.51 7.90 -5.78
CA VAL A 37 -21.18 9.20 -5.87
C VAL A 37 -22.71 9.05 -5.92
N GLU A 38 -23.23 8.03 -6.61
CA GLU A 38 -24.66 7.73 -6.62
C GLU A 38 -25.21 7.34 -5.24
N SER A 39 -24.39 6.68 -4.41
CA SER A 39 -24.83 6.16 -3.10
C SER A 39 -24.59 7.12 -1.93
N THR A 40 -23.45 7.81 -1.88
CA THR A 40 -23.04 8.67 -0.75
C THR A 40 -23.01 10.16 -1.10
N GLY A 41 -22.97 10.52 -2.38
CA GLY A 41 -22.84 11.90 -2.85
C GLY A 41 -21.43 12.50 -2.75
N PHE A 42 -20.44 11.76 -2.26
CA PHE A 42 -19.05 12.22 -2.17
C PHE A 42 -18.05 11.07 -2.30
N VAL A 43 -16.84 11.36 -2.79
CA VAL A 43 -15.74 10.39 -2.86
C VAL A 43 -14.43 11.00 -2.40
N ASP A 44 -13.67 10.29 -1.57
CA ASP A 44 -12.30 10.69 -1.25
C ASP A 44 -11.34 10.16 -2.32
N LEU A 45 -10.96 11.05 -3.23
CA LEU A 45 -10.03 10.74 -4.32
C LEU A 45 -8.65 10.31 -3.81
N THR A 46 -8.21 10.78 -2.64
CA THR A 46 -6.92 10.38 -2.06
C THR A 46 -6.92 8.89 -1.77
N MET A 47 -7.99 8.40 -1.15
CA MET A 47 -8.16 6.97 -0.86
C MET A 47 -8.34 6.18 -2.16
N ALA A 48 -9.15 6.69 -3.09
CA ALA A 48 -9.41 6.01 -4.36
C ALA A 48 -8.12 5.82 -5.20
N PHE A 49 -7.29 6.86 -5.32
CA PHE A 49 -5.99 6.76 -6.01
C PHE A 49 -4.99 5.88 -5.25
N SER A 50 -5.00 5.90 -3.92
CA SER A 50 -4.15 4.99 -3.13
C SER A 50 -4.54 3.52 -3.34
N CYS A 51 -5.84 3.20 -3.42
CA CYS A 51 -6.30 1.85 -3.76
C CYS A 51 -5.85 1.45 -5.17
N MET A 52 -6.06 2.32 -6.16
CA MET A 52 -5.67 2.08 -7.55
C MET A 52 -4.17 1.82 -7.69
N THR A 53 -3.34 2.68 -7.10
CA THR A 53 -1.88 2.55 -7.18
C THR A 53 -1.38 1.29 -6.46
N THR A 54 -1.98 0.94 -5.32
CA THR A 54 -1.67 -0.30 -4.61
C THR A 54 -2.00 -1.52 -5.46
N ASP A 55 -3.17 -1.56 -6.09
CA ASP A 55 -3.58 -2.68 -6.95
C ASP A 55 -2.67 -2.81 -8.19
N ILE A 56 -2.30 -1.69 -8.85
CA ILE A 56 -1.39 -1.70 -10.00
C ILE A 56 -0.01 -2.21 -9.59
N VAL A 57 0.55 -1.69 -8.49
CA VAL A 57 1.90 -2.05 -8.03
C VAL A 57 1.95 -3.49 -7.54
N THR A 58 0.94 -3.95 -6.80
CA THR A 58 0.88 -5.34 -6.33
C THR A 58 0.74 -6.31 -7.49
N GLN A 59 -0.14 -6.01 -8.46
CA GLN A 59 -0.30 -6.83 -9.65
C GLN A 59 0.97 -6.84 -10.51
N TYR A 60 1.67 -5.72 -10.60
CA TYR A 60 2.90 -5.63 -11.38
C TYR A 60 4.09 -6.32 -10.71
N ALA A 61 4.28 -6.13 -9.41
CA ALA A 61 5.46 -6.61 -8.68
C ALA A 61 5.33 -8.06 -8.22
N PHE A 62 4.11 -8.50 -7.87
CA PHE A 62 3.86 -9.79 -7.24
C PHE A 62 2.91 -10.69 -8.04
N ALA A 63 2.40 -10.22 -9.20
CA ALA A 63 1.35 -10.90 -9.96
C ALA A 63 0.08 -11.20 -9.13
N GLU A 64 -0.12 -10.44 -8.04
CA GLU A 64 -1.21 -10.60 -7.10
C GLU A 64 -1.94 -9.26 -6.97
N SER A 65 -3.27 -9.28 -7.06
CA SER A 65 -4.10 -8.08 -6.89
C SER A 65 -4.81 -8.22 -5.55
N SER A 66 -4.55 -7.27 -4.64
CA SER A 66 -5.27 -7.17 -3.36
C SER A 66 -6.71 -6.66 -3.50
N ARG A 67 -7.11 -6.26 -4.72
CA ARG A 67 -8.46 -5.81 -5.11
C ARG A 67 -9.02 -4.71 -4.20
N PHE A 68 -8.17 -3.78 -3.79
CA PHE A 68 -8.58 -2.66 -2.93
C PHE A 68 -9.61 -1.73 -3.62
N LEU A 69 -9.61 -1.67 -4.96
CA LEU A 69 -10.62 -0.96 -5.75
C LEU A 69 -12.05 -1.54 -5.64
N GLU A 70 -12.20 -2.82 -5.26
CA GLU A 70 -13.51 -3.47 -5.14
C GLU A 70 -14.23 -3.14 -3.82
N ASN A 71 -13.55 -2.47 -2.89
CA ASN A 71 -14.09 -2.14 -1.58
C ASN A 71 -15.09 -0.95 -1.68
N PRO A 72 -16.31 -1.02 -1.09
CA PRO A 72 -17.33 0.05 -1.16
C PRO A 72 -16.83 1.42 -0.74
N ASP A 73 -16.04 1.46 0.33
CA ASP A 73 -15.65 2.72 0.98
C ASP A 73 -14.18 3.09 0.72
N PHE A 74 -13.52 2.44 -0.26
CA PHE A 74 -12.07 2.52 -0.48
C PHE A 74 -11.23 2.31 0.80
N THR A 75 -11.80 1.63 1.80
CA THR A 75 -11.22 1.38 3.12
C THR A 75 -11.49 -0.05 3.59
N PRO A 76 -10.57 -0.69 4.33
CA PRO A 76 -9.25 -0.20 4.73
C PRO A 76 -8.23 -0.18 3.58
N ASN A 77 -7.40 0.85 3.55
CA ASN A 77 -6.40 1.09 2.50
C ASN A 77 -4.99 0.97 3.07
N PHE A 78 -4.04 0.58 2.23
CA PHE A 78 -2.62 0.51 2.56
C PHE A 78 -2.02 1.88 2.94
N HIS A 79 -2.70 2.97 2.58
CA HIS A 79 -2.36 4.34 2.96
C HIS A 79 -2.14 4.53 4.48
N GLU A 80 -3.09 4.07 5.30
CA GLU A 80 -3.01 4.24 6.77
C GLU A 80 -1.83 3.46 7.36
N ALA A 81 -1.57 2.26 6.84
CA ALA A 81 -0.41 1.46 7.24
C ALA A 81 0.91 2.15 6.86
N ILE A 82 0.99 2.79 5.67
CA ILE A 82 2.15 3.55 5.24
C ILE A 82 2.36 4.79 6.13
N LEU A 83 1.30 5.53 6.45
CA LEU A 83 1.39 6.71 7.31
C LEU A 83 1.84 6.33 8.73
N ALA A 84 1.25 5.27 9.30
CA ALA A 84 1.65 4.74 10.60
C ALA A 84 3.12 4.28 10.59
N GLY A 85 3.54 3.57 9.55
CA GLY A 85 4.92 3.14 9.35
C GLY A 85 5.90 4.30 9.18
N THR A 86 5.51 5.35 8.45
CA THR A 86 6.34 6.55 8.23
C THR A 86 6.50 7.35 9.53
N ARG A 87 5.42 7.51 10.29
CA ARG A 87 5.46 8.12 11.62
C ARG A 87 6.36 7.30 12.53
N MET A 88 6.17 5.99 12.60
CA MET A 88 7.01 5.09 13.41
C MET A 88 8.47 5.13 12.97
N GLY A 89 8.77 5.15 11.68
CA GLY A 89 10.13 5.27 11.14
C GLY A 89 10.78 6.61 11.49
N SER A 90 10.00 7.69 11.55
CA SER A 90 10.47 8.98 12.05
C SER A 90 10.81 8.90 13.54
N TRP A 91 9.97 8.28 14.38
CA TRP A 91 10.29 8.04 15.79
C TRP A 91 11.50 7.12 15.97
N ALA A 92 11.61 6.05 15.17
CA ALA A 92 12.73 5.12 15.18
C ALA A 92 14.07 5.79 14.85
N ARG A 93 14.04 6.79 13.95
CA ARG A 93 15.21 7.59 13.59
C ARG A 93 15.64 8.53 14.72
N HIS A 94 14.68 9.12 15.44
CA HIS A 94 14.97 10.03 16.56
C HIS A 94 15.33 9.29 17.86
N PHE A 95 14.80 8.09 18.06
CA PHE A 95 15.08 7.23 19.23
C PHE A 95 15.67 5.88 18.79
N PRO A 96 16.90 5.86 18.25
CA PRO A 96 17.54 4.63 17.75
C PRO A 96 17.78 3.58 18.85
N ILE A 97 17.71 3.98 20.12
CA ILE A 97 17.86 3.12 21.30
C ILE A 97 16.55 2.38 21.65
N LEU A 98 15.38 2.85 21.16
CA LEU A 98 14.07 2.30 21.54
C LEU A 98 13.88 0.84 21.09
N PHE A 99 14.25 0.51 19.85
CA PHE A 99 14.15 -0.86 19.32
C PHE A 99 15.16 -1.84 19.96
N PRO A 100 16.44 -1.49 20.15
CA PRO A 100 17.38 -2.30 20.93
C PRO A 100 16.96 -2.51 22.38
N VAL A 101 16.42 -1.50 23.06
CA VAL A 101 15.94 -1.61 24.45
C VAL A 101 14.70 -2.48 24.53
N LEU A 102 13.72 -2.29 23.64
CA LEU A 102 12.53 -3.15 23.54
C LEU A 102 12.90 -4.62 23.30
N ARG A 103 13.91 -4.87 22.46
CA ARG A 103 14.44 -6.21 22.17
C ARG A 103 15.37 -6.76 23.26
N SER A 104 15.85 -5.90 24.16
CA SER A 104 16.67 -6.27 25.33
C SER A 104 15.83 -6.45 26.60
N ILE A 105 14.50 -6.26 26.55
CA ILE A 105 13.61 -6.64 27.64
C ILE A 105 13.70 -8.17 27.78
N PRO A 106 14.21 -8.70 28.92
CA PRO A 106 14.38 -10.13 29.09
C PRO A 106 13.02 -10.83 29.05
N MET A 107 12.98 -12.01 28.41
CA MET A 107 11.83 -12.92 28.31
C MET A 107 11.14 -13.26 29.65
N TYR A 108 11.72 -12.87 30.79
CA TYR A 108 11.12 -13.01 32.12
C TYR A 108 9.89 -12.11 32.33
N ALA A 109 9.82 -10.92 31.71
CA ALA A 109 8.68 -10.02 31.85
C ALA A 109 7.46 -10.46 31.00
N GLN A 110 7.65 -11.32 30.00
CA GLN A 110 6.56 -11.84 29.14
C GLN A 110 5.76 -12.98 29.79
N ARG A 111 6.18 -13.50 30.95
CA ARG A 111 5.57 -14.65 31.62
C ARG A 111 4.69 -14.30 32.82
N ALA A 112 4.49 -13.01 33.12
CA ALA A 112 3.75 -12.54 34.30
C ALA A 112 2.33 -12.00 33.99
N GLN A 113 1.78 -12.29 32.81
CA GLN A 113 0.42 -11.88 32.40
C GLN A 113 -0.50 -13.05 31.98
N PHE A 114 -0.28 -14.25 32.53
CA PHE A 114 -1.31 -15.28 32.62
C PHE A 114 -1.70 -15.50 34.07
#